data_AF-A0A963JM91-F1
#
_entry.id   AF-A0A963JM91-F1
#
_cell.length_a   1.000
_cell.length_b   1.000
_cell.length_c   1.000
_cell.angle_alpha   90.00
_cell.angle_beta   90.00
_cell.angle_gamma   90.00
#
_symmetry.space_group_name_H-M   'P 1'
#
loop_
_entity.id
_entity.type
_entity.pdbx_description
1 polymer ?
#
loop_
_entity_poly.entity_id
_entity_poly.type
_entity_poly.pdbx_seq_one_letter_code
_entity_poly.pdbx_strand_id
1 'polypeptide(L)'
;MAGRGGAFETNFNTASNYYSVKKSFPAYGRQLDQLRKDGCVPVNRVIVSTDWKLGAACARIVVTPDNDPSLLNFSYLAGLSVQIVHHANEADLVRSLIEEIMRIKPRILTVFNFDLAQNNMSGYPAMTLIHPKSLEVFHAN
;
A
#
# COMPACT_ATOMS: atom_id res chain seq x y z
N MET A 1 43.24 -52.34 -5.09
CA MET A 1 41.90 -52.34 -5.72
C MET A 1 40.88 -52.62 -4.64
N ALA A 2 39.81 -51.90 -4.34
CA ALA A 2 39.21 -50.61 -4.68
C ALA A 2 38.58 -50.16 -3.32
N GLY A 3 38.58 -48.92 -2.86
CA GLY A 3 38.03 -47.72 -3.48
C GLY A 3 36.98 -47.16 -2.51
N ARG A 4 37.42 -46.32 -1.56
CA ARG A 4 36.56 -45.46 -0.71
C ARG A 4 35.83 -44.44 -1.60
N GLY A 5 34.60 -44.09 -1.26
CA GLY A 5 33.95 -42.89 -1.81
C GLY A 5 32.43 -42.94 -1.71
N GLY A 6 31.90 -42.63 -0.52
CA GLY A 6 30.53 -42.17 -0.37
C GLY A 6 30.38 -40.72 -0.83
N ALA A 7 29.12 -40.31 -0.93
CA ALA A 7 28.60 -38.97 -1.25
C ALA A 7 28.53 -38.60 -2.75
N PHE A 8 27.30 -38.66 -3.27
CA PHE A 8 26.82 -37.65 -4.21
C PHE A 8 25.43 -37.20 -3.74
N GLU A 9 25.40 -36.42 -2.65
CA GLU A 9 24.24 -35.60 -2.35
C GLU A 9 24.19 -34.48 -3.40
N THR A 10 23.23 -34.58 -4.31
CA THR A 10 22.84 -33.50 -5.20
C THR A 10 22.16 -32.42 -4.36
N ASN A 11 22.95 -31.47 -3.87
CA ASN A 11 22.47 -30.21 -3.35
C ASN A 11 21.78 -29.43 -4.48
N PHE A 12 20.46 -29.62 -4.61
CA PHE A 12 19.61 -28.68 -5.34
C PHE A 12 19.51 -27.39 -4.52
N ASN A 13 20.58 -26.59 -4.57
CA ASN A 13 20.53 -25.18 -4.23
C ASN A 13 19.69 -24.48 -5.30
N THR A 14 18.37 -24.59 -5.17
CA THR A 14 17.42 -23.68 -5.81
C THR A 14 17.54 -22.34 -5.06
N ALA A 15 18.66 -21.65 -5.30
CA ALA A 15 18.75 -20.22 -5.03
C ALA A 15 17.72 -19.58 -5.95
N SER A 16 16.53 -19.34 -5.41
CA SER A 16 15.49 -18.58 -6.09
C SER A 16 16.11 -17.25 -6.49
N ASN A 17 16.30 -17.07 -7.80
CA ASN A 17 16.55 -15.77 -8.40
C ASN A 17 15.28 -14.93 -8.20
N TYR A 18 15.08 -14.45 -6.98
CA TYR A 18 14.12 -13.41 -6.66
C TYR A 18 14.69 -12.12 -7.27
N TYR A 19 14.42 -11.91 -8.55
CA TYR A 19 14.48 -10.58 -9.13
C TYR A 19 13.55 -9.72 -8.28
N SER A 20 14.10 -8.91 -7.38
CA SER A 20 13.32 -7.91 -6.67
C SER A 20 12.79 -6.93 -7.74
N VAL A 21 11.54 -7.13 -8.14
CA VAL A 21 10.87 -6.22 -9.08
C VAL A 21 10.94 -4.84 -8.43
N LYS A 22 11.70 -3.93 -9.04
CA LYS A 22 11.90 -2.59 -8.50
C LYS A 22 10.57 -1.85 -8.56
N LYS A 23 9.91 -1.70 -7.41
CA LYS A 23 8.64 -0.99 -7.30
C LYS A 23 8.79 0.46 -7.77
N SER A 24 7.85 0.94 -8.56
CA SER A 24 7.82 2.32 -9.06
C SER A 24 7.12 3.24 -8.06
N PHE A 25 7.36 4.55 -8.15
CA PHE A 25 6.61 5.51 -7.33
C PHE A 25 5.29 5.85 -8.01
N PRO A 26 4.17 5.92 -7.28
CA PRO A 26 2.96 6.53 -7.81
C PRO A 26 3.18 8.04 -8.03
N ALA A 27 2.24 8.68 -8.73
CA ALA A 27 2.30 10.12 -8.95
C ALA A 27 2.43 10.87 -7.61
N TYR A 28 3.31 11.87 -7.58
CA TYR A 28 3.71 12.64 -6.40
C TYR A 28 4.43 11.85 -5.27
N GLY A 29 4.46 10.52 -5.33
CA GLY A 29 5.09 9.68 -4.30
C GLY A 29 6.58 9.93 -4.13
N ARG A 30 7.32 10.17 -5.24
CA ARG A 30 8.75 10.49 -5.18
C ARG A 30 9.04 11.81 -4.47
N GLN A 31 8.19 12.82 -4.69
CA GLN A 31 8.33 14.12 -4.04
C GLN A 31 8.11 13.99 -2.53
N LEU A 32 7.09 13.21 -2.13
CA LEU A 32 6.81 12.98 -0.71
C LEU A 32 7.92 12.16 -0.03
N ASP A 33 8.46 11.14 -0.69
CA ASP A 33 9.61 10.37 -0.20
C ASP A 33 10.84 11.27 0.02
N GLN A 34 11.12 12.20 -0.91
CA GLN A 34 12.22 13.14 -0.75
C GLN A 34 12.01 14.05 0.46
N LEU A 35 10.83 14.67 0.59
CA LEU A 35 10.50 15.51 1.75
C LEU A 35 10.69 14.76 3.08
N ARG A 36 10.31 13.49 3.12
CA ARG A 36 10.51 12.66 4.32
C ARG A 36 11.98 12.40 4.63
N LYS A 37 12.80 12.15 3.62
CA LYS A 37 14.25 11.98 3.78
C LYS A 37 14.93 13.26 4.28
N ASP A 38 14.37 14.40 3.91
CA ASP A 38 14.80 15.72 4.37
C ASP A 38 14.27 16.06 5.78
N GLY A 39 13.59 15.12 6.45
CA GLY A 39 13.05 15.28 7.80
C GLY A 39 11.69 15.96 7.90
N CYS A 40 11.05 16.29 6.76
CA CYS A 40 9.73 16.90 6.74
C CYS A 40 8.65 15.84 6.93
N VAL A 41 7.70 16.10 7.85
CA VAL A 41 6.54 15.24 8.10
C VAL A 41 5.27 16.01 7.77
N PRO A 42 4.35 15.46 6.97
CA PRO A 42 3.05 16.09 6.74
C PRO A 42 2.30 16.34 8.06
N VAL A 43 1.85 17.58 8.27
CA VAL A 43 1.04 17.97 9.44
C VAL A 43 -0.33 17.29 9.41
N ASN A 44 -0.90 17.20 8.21
CA ASN A 44 -2.19 16.56 7.96
C ASN A 44 -2.01 15.16 7.37
N ARG A 45 -3.13 14.44 7.22
CA ARG A 45 -3.17 13.13 6.58
C ARG A 45 -2.67 13.21 5.14
N VAL A 46 -1.95 12.18 4.71
CA VAL A 46 -1.62 12.01 3.28
C VAL A 46 -2.81 11.38 2.58
N ILE A 47 -3.26 11.99 1.50
CA ILE A 47 -4.36 11.46 0.68
C ILE A 47 -3.79 10.51 -0.38
N VAL A 48 -4.32 9.29 -0.43
CA VAL A 48 -4.11 8.36 -1.53
C VAL A 48 -5.37 8.41 -2.38
N SER A 49 -5.26 9.02 -3.55
CA SER A 49 -6.41 9.29 -4.38
C SER A 49 -6.43 8.39 -5.61
N THR A 50 -7.60 7.90 -5.97
CA THR A 50 -7.78 7.09 -7.19
C THR A 50 -8.04 7.92 -8.46
N ASP A 51 -8.34 9.21 -8.29
CA ASP A 51 -8.64 10.13 -9.38
C ASP A 51 -7.85 11.46 -9.24
N TRP A 52 -7.49 12.06 -10.37
CA TRP A 52 -6.69 13.29 -10.41
C TRP A 52 -7.38 14.51 -9.79
N LYS A 53 -8.71 14.52 -9.68
CA LYS A 53 -9.50 15.63 -9.13
C LYS A 53 -9.72 15.49 -7.63
N LEU A 54 -9.65 14.28 -7.08
CA LEU A 54 -9.91 14.03 -5.67
C LEU A 54 -8.71 14.45 -4.79
N GLY A 55 -8.98 15.26 -3.75
CA GLY A 55 -7.99 15.65 -2.75
C GLY A 55 -6.90 16.63 -3.21
N ALA A 56 -7.12 17.39 -4.31
CA ALA A 56 -6.10 18.27 -4.90
C ALA A 56 -5.53 19.37 -3.98
N ALA A 57 -6.25 19.76 -2.94
CA ALA A 57 -5.80 20.74 -1.94
C ALA A 57 -4.91 20.15 -0.84
N CYS A 58 -4.68 18.83 -0.83
CA CYS A 58 -3.95 18.13 0.22
C CYS A 58 -2.60 17.59 -0.29
N ALA A 59 -1.69 17.27 0.64
CA ALA A 59 -0.55 16.41 0.32
C ALA A 59 -1.09 15.05 -0.12
N ARG A 60 -0.93 14.71 -1.40
CA ARG A 60 -1.54 13.52 -1.99
C ARG A 60 -0.58 12.74 -2.88
N ILE A 61 -0.89 11.47 -3.05
CA ILE A 61 -0.41 10.62 -4.14
C ILE A 61 -1.63 10.16 -4.96
N VAL A 62 -1.43 9.92 -6.25
CA VAL A 62 -2.50 9.45 -7.15
C VAL A 62 -2.15 8.06 -7.66
N VAL A 63 -3.11 7.13 -7.51
CA VAL A 63 -3.04 5.74 -7.97
C VAL A 63 -4.32 5.42 -8.74
N THR A 64 -4.27 5.54 -10.06
CA THR A 64 -5.44 5.33 -10.92
C THR A 64 -5.76 3.85 -11.12
N PRO A 65 -6.95 3.48 -11.64
CA PRO A 65 -7.30 2.10 -11.95
C PRO A 65 -6.33 1.36 -12.89
N ASP A 66 -5.58 2.10 -13.73
CA ASP A 66 -4.54 1.53 -14.60
C ASP A 66 -3.25 1.14 -13.85
N ASN A 67 -3.14 1.46 -12.57
CA ASN A 67 -1.98 1.11 -11.76
C ASN A 67 -2.22 -0.20 -11.01
N ASP A 68 -1.20 -1.04 -10.94
CA ASP A 68 -1.16 -2.19 -10.04
C ASP A 68 -0.51 -1.77 -8.70
N PRO A 69 -1.26 -1.71 -7.58
CA PRO A 69 -0.71 -1.33 -6.28
C PRO A 69 0.45 -2.22 -5.82
N SER A 70 0.47 -3.50 -6.21
CA SER A 70 1.53 -4.43 -5.81
C SER A 70 2.90 -4.03 -6.39
N LEU A 71 2.92 -3.32 -7.52
CA LEU A 71 4.12 -2.83 -8.18
C LEU A 71 4.53 -1.42 -7.73
N LEU A 72 3.75 -0.79 -6.84
CA LEU A 72 3.99 0.56 -6.35
C LEU A 72 4.68 0.59 -4.99
N ASN A 73 5.61 1.52 -4.85
CA ASN A 73 6.28 1.77 -3.59
C ASN A 73 5.44 2.70 -2.72
N PHE A 74 5.14 2.25 -1.50
CA PHE A 74 4.44 3.03 -0.46
C PHE A 74 5.26 3.19 0.83
N SER A 75 6.53 2.78 0.86
CA SER A 75 7.35 2.75 2.09
C SER A 75 7.43 4.12 2.79
N TYR A 76 7.42 5.21 2.02
CA TYR A 76 7.37 6.58 2.52
C TYR A 76 6.04 6.97 3.18
N LEU A 77 5.06 6.07 3.30
CA LEU A 77 3.84 6.28 4.09
C LEU A 77 3.95 5.69 5.50
N ALA A 78 5.02 4.95 5.81
CA ALA A 78 5.19 4.27 7.10
C ALA A 78 5.10 5.26 8.28
N GLY A 79 4.28 4.92 9.27
CA GLY A 79 4.02 5.76 10.44
C GLY A 79 3.24 7.07 10.18
N LEU A 80 2.71 7.29 8.98
CA LEU A 80 1.85 8.46 8.70
C LEU A 80 0.37 8.12 8.87
N SER A 81 -0.45 9.14 9.08
CA SER A 81 -1.90 9.01 8.92
C SER A 81 -2.24 9.12 7.43
N VAL A 82 -2.88 8.08 6.91
CA VAL A 82 -3.17 7.92 5.48
C VAL A 82 -4.68 7.83 5.28
N GLN A 83 -5.19 8.46 4.22
CA GLN A 83 -6.59 8.37 3.82
C GLN A 83 -6.69 8.01 2.35
N ILE A 84 -7.28 6.86 2.04
CA ILE A 84 -7.67 6.50 0.68
C ILE A 84 -8.97 7.22 0.36
N VAL A 85 -9.04 7.90 -0.79
CA VAL A 85 -10.22 8.59 -1.28
C VAL A 85 -10.54 8.06 -2.67
N HIS A 86 -11.75 7.52 -2.85
CA HIS A 86 -12.11 6.75 -4.03
C HIS A 86 -13.57 6.90 -4.47
N HIS A 87 -13.87 6.46 -5.69
CA HIS A 87 -15.22 6.30 -6.24
C HIS A 87 -15.78 4.90 -5.96
N ALA A 88 -17.09 4.74 -5.94
CA ALA A 88 -17.77 3.52 -5.51
C ALA A 88 -17.47 2.29 -6.39
N ASN A 89 -17.14 2.50 -7.66
CA ASN A 89 -16.82 1.45 -8.63
C ASN A 89 -15.37 0.93 -8.54
N GLU A 90 -14.58 1.39 -7.57
CA GLU A 90 -13.14 1.07 -7.46
C GLU A 90 -12.82 0.10 -6.30
N ALA A 91 -13.79 -0.73 -5.90
CA ALA A 91 -13.67 -1.59 -4.72
C ALA A 91 -12.44 -2.51 -4.74
N ASP A 92 -12.11 -3.09 -5.89
CA ASP A 92 -10.95 -4.00 -6.03
C ASP A 92 -9.62 -3.26 -5.88
N LEU A 93 -9.48 -2.09 -6.53
CA LEU A 93 -8.31 -1.23 -6.39
C LEU A 93 -8.12 -0.78 -4.93
N VAL A 94 -9.20 -0.36 -4.28
CA VAL A 94 -9.19 0.06 -2.88
C VAL A 94 -8.75 -1.08 -1.97
N ARG A 95 -9.24 -2.30 -2.21
CA ARG A 95 -8.83 -3.48 -1.46
C ARG A 95 -7.32 -3.72 -1.60
N SER A 96 -6.78 -3.71 -2.81
CA SER A 96 -5.35 -3.87 -3.06
C SER A 96 -4.52 -2.75 -2.42
N LEU A 97 -5.00 -1.50 -2.47
CA LEU A 97 -4.37 -0.36 -1.80
C LEU A 97 -4.34 -0.53 -0.28
N ILE A 98 -5.45 -0.97 0.33
CA ILE A 98 -5.51 -1.25 1.77
C ILE A 98 -4.47 -2.29 2.13
N GLU A 99 -4.40 -3.41 1.39
CA GLU A 99 -3.45 -4.48 1.66
C GLU A 99 -1.99 -3.98 1.59
N GLU A 100 -1.61 -3.30 0.50
CA GLU A 100 -0.24 -2.81 0.32
C GLU A 100 0.14 -1.70 1.31
N ILE A 101 -0.78 -0.77 1.60
CA ILE A 101 -0.53 0.30 2.56
C ILE A 101 -0.46 -0.27 3.99
N MET A 102 -1.27 -1.26 4.34
CA MET A 102 -1.22 -1.84 5.68
C MET A 102 0.07 -2.62 5.94
N ARG A 103 0.68 -3.24 4.91
CA ARG A 103 2.01 -3.89 5.01
C ARG A 103 3.11 -2.94 5.48
N ILE A 104 3.03 -1.66 5.13
CA ILE A 104 4.03 -0.65 5.53
C ILE A 104 3.76 -0.03 6.91
N LYS A 105 2.73 -0.51 7.62
CA LYS A 105 2.37 -0.08 8.98
C LYS A 105 2.20 1.44 9.08
N PRO A 106 1.14 2.02 8.48
CA PRO A 106 0.84 3.43 8.67
C PRO A 106 0.47 3.66 10.14
N ARG A 107 0.39 4.91 10.61
CA ARG A 107 -0.12 5.21 11.95
C ARG A 107 -1.62 4.96 12.05
N ILE A 108 -2.34 5.39 11.03
CA ILE A 108 -3.80 5.25 10.86
C ILE A 108 -4.05 5.10 9.36
N LEU A 109 -4.94 4.19 8.97
CA LEU A 109 -5.49 4.15 7.63
C LEU A 109 -6.99 4.45 7.69
N THR A 110 -7.46 5.39 6.88
CA THR A 110 -8.89 5.64 6.67
C THR A 110 -9.22 5.45 5.19
N VAL A 111 -10.44 5.01 4.90
CA VAL A 111 -10.96 4.86 3.54
C VAL A 111 -12.20 5.70 3.44
N PHE A 112 -12.29 6.54 2.42
CA PHE A 112 -13.40 7.45 2.19
C PHE A 112 -13.95 7.27 0.78
N ASN A 113 -15.22 6.90 0.71
CA ASN A 113 -15.95 6.77 -0.53
C ASN A 113 -16.64 8.10 -0.85
N PHE A 114 -16.13 8.77 -1.88
CA PHE A 114 -16.58 10.09 -2.28
C PHE A 114 -18.04 10.08 -2.76
N ASP A 115 -18.43 9.07 -3.54
CA ASP A 115 -19.77 8.99 -4.12
C ASP A 115 -20.83 8.73 -3.04
N LEU A 116 -20.52 7.90 -2.04
CA LEU A 116 -21.42 7.69 -0.90
C LEU A 116 -21.66 8.98 -0.11
N ALA A 117 -20.59 9.75 0.11
CA ALA A 117 -20.68 11.04 0.79
C ALA A 117 -21.46 12.07 -0.05
N GLN A 118 -21.17 12.15 -1.34
CA GLN A 118 -21.79 13.12 -2.24
C GLN A 118 -23.29 12.88 -2.41
N ASN A 119 -23.70 11.61 -2.51
CA ASN A 119 -25.09 11.23 -2.74
C ASN A 119 -25.93 11.11 -1.44
N ASN A 120 -25.34 11.40 -0.27
CA ASN A 120 -26.01 11.28 1.04
C ASN A 120 -26.75 9.95 1.23
N MET A 121 -26.15 8.84 0.77
CA MET A 121 -26.79 7.53 0.87
C MET A 121 -26.83 7.04 2.32
N SER A 122 -28.03 7.01 2.90
CA SER A 122 -28.26 6.44 4.23
C SER A 122 -28.17 4.92 4.18
N GLY A 123 -27.29 4.32 4.99
CA GLY A 123 -27.15 2.86 5.14
C GLY A 123 -25.75 2.31 4.90
N TYR A 124 -24.84 3.09 4.30
CA TYR A 124 -23.44 2.71 4.11
C TYR A 124 -22.51 3.81 4.65
N PRO A 125 -21.49 3.47 5.46
CA PRO A 125 -20.57 4.47 5.95
C PRO A 125 -19.71 4.99 4.79
N ALA A 126 -19.74 6.30 4.54
CA ALA A 126 -18.84 6.92 3.58
C ALA A 126 -17.37 6.92 4.05
N MET A 127 -17.12 6.69 5.34
CA MET A 127 -15.78 6.60 5.91
C MET A 127 -15.60 5.35 6.77
N THR A 128 -14.51 4.63 6.54
CA THR A 128 -14.08 3.48 7.33
C THR A 128 -12.70 3.73 7.94
N LEU A 129 -12.53 3.42 9.23
CA LEU A 129 -11.25 3.50 9.94
C LEU A 129 -10.64 2.11 10.08
N ILE A 130 -9.39 1.96 9.64
CA ILE A 130 -8.63 0.71 9.69
C ILE A 130 -7.43 0.91 10.61
N HIS A 131 -7.40 0.17 11.71
CA HIS A 131 -6.32 0.23 12.68
C HIS A 131 -5.16 -0.70 12.28
N PRO A 132 -3.92 -0.20 12.12
CA PRO A 132 -2.76 -1.02 11.75
C PRO A 132 -2.50 -2.22 12.67
N LYS A 133 -2.87 -2.10 13.95
CA LYS A 133 -2.74 -3.16 14.96
C LYS A 133 -3.69 -4.35 14.77
N SER A 134 -4.66 -4.28 13.85
CA SER A 134 -5.62 -5.38 13.63
C SER A 134 -5.09 -6.52 12.77
N LEU A 135 -3.90 -6.41 12.16
CA LEU A 135 -3.31 -7.47 11.33
C LEU A 135 -2.64 -8.60 12.13
N GLU A 136 -2.40 -8.44 13.44
CA GLU A 136 -1.81 -9.49 14.28
C GLU A 136 -2.80 -10.64 14.60
N VAL A 137 -4.09 -10.50 14.27
CA VAL A 137 -5.14 -11.45 14.65
C VAL A 137 -5.44 -12.50 13.57
N PHE A 138 -5.00 -12.29 12.31
CA PHE A 138 -5.38 -13.15 11.17
C PHE A 138 -4.42 -14.31 10.86
N HIS A 139 -3.32 -14.46 11.62
CA HIS A 139 -2.36 -15.55 11.44
C HIS A 139 -2.43 -16.66 12.51
N ALA A 140 -3.43 -16.60 13.40
CA ALA A 140 -3.71 -17.65 14.36
C ALA A 140 -5.13 -18.15 14.12
N ASN A 141 -5.28 -19.08 13.17
CA ASN A 141 -6.28 -20.16 13.10
C ASN A 141 -6.03 -21.01 11.86
#